data_AF-A0A9E6CSD9-F1
#
_entry.id   AF-A0A9E6CSD9-F1
#
_cell.length_a   1.000
_cell.length_b   1.000
_cell.length_c   1.000
_cell.angle_alpha   90.00
_cell.angle_beta   90.00
_cell.angle_gamma   90.00
#
_symmetry.space_group_name_H-M   'P 1'
#
loop_
_entity.id
_entity.type
_entity.pdbx_description
1 polymer ?
#
loop_
_entity_poly.entity_id
_entity_poly.type
_entity_poly.pdbx_seq_one_letter_code
_entity_poly.pdbx_strand_id
1 'polypeptide(L)' 'MIQRKISINESQNLFLIDYEKFGFKNMSALLRAALDLLMKEIKLNQLKKSAELYSEIYSEDNELKELTNSAIKGWPE' A
#
# COMPACT_ATOMS: atom_id res chain seq x y z
N MET A 1 -15.88 1.80 -18.00
CA MET A 1 -14.56 2.42 -17.72
C MET A 1 -14.78 3.91 -17.59
N ILE A 2 -14.38 4.53 -16.47
CA ILE A 2 -14.62 5.97 -16.24
C ILE A 2 -13.42 6.75 -16.81
N GLN A 3 -13.69 7.78 -17.60
CA GLN A 3 -12.66 8.64 -18.18
C GLN A 3 -12.60 9.97 -17.42
N ARG A 4 -11.38 10.46 -17.19
CA ARG A 4 -11.13 11.80 -16.63
C ARG A 4 -9.95 12.41 -17.36
N LYS A 5 -10.05 13.71 -17.66
CA LYS A 5 -8.92 14.51 -18.14
C LYS A 5 -8.08 14.91 -16.94
N ILE A 6 -6.76 14.74 -17.04
CA ILE A 6 -5.79 15.16 -16.04
C ILE A 6 -4.77 16.08 -16.68
N SER A 7 -4.20 16.97 -15.89
CA SER A 7 -3.03 17.75 -16.28
C SER A 7 -1.79 17.03 -15.76
N ILE A 8 -0.80 16.87 -16.62
CA ILE A 8 0.50 16.28 -16.29
C ILE A 8 1.60 17.27 -16.67
N ASN A 9 2.76 17.15 -16.03
CA ASN A 9 3.93 17.94 -16.38
C ASN A 9 4.74 17.25 -17.50
N GLU A 10 5.77 17.95 -18.00
CA GLU A 10 6.59 17.48 -19.10
C GLU A 10 7.32 16.15 -18.79
N SER A 11 7.86 16.00 -17.58
CA SER A 11 8.56 14.77 -17.19
C SER A 11 7.62 13.56 -17.11
N GLN A 12 6.40 13.75 -16.63
CA GLN A 12 5.35 12.73 -16.65
C GLN A 12 4.94 12.38 -18.09
N ASN A 13 4.85 13.37 -18.98
CA ASN A 13 4.54 13.15 -20.38
C ASN A 13 5.63 12.32 -21.07
N LEU A 14 6.91 12.68 -20.89
CA LEU A 14 8.05 11.93 -21.42
C LEU A 14 8.06 10.48 -20.93
N PHE A 15 7.79 10.27 -19.64
CA PHE A 15 7.66 8.93 -19.07
C PHE A 15 6.51 8.12 -19.70
N LEU A 16 5.36 8.76 -19.91
CA LEU A 16 4.19 8.10 -20.50
C LEU A 16 4.38 7.78 -21.99
N ILE A 17 5.10 8.60 -22.75
CA ILE A 17 5.40 8.35 -24.17
C ILE A 17 6.22 7.07 -24.34
N ASP A 18 7.09 6.75 -23.38
CA ASP A 18 7.92 5.56 -23.37
C ASP A 18 7.18 4.26 -22.95
N TYR A 19 5.84 4.26 -22.92
CA TYR A 19 5.02 3.14 -22.43
C TYR A 19 5.36 1.78 -23.07
N GLU A 20 5.78 1.76 -24.34
CA GLU A 20 6.16 0.54 -25.06
C GLU A 20 7.43 -0.09 -24.51
N LYS A 21 8.39 0.72 -24.06
CA LYS A 21 9.65 0.24 -23.45
C LYS A 21 9.40 -0.55 -22.17
N PHE A 22 8.28 -0.30 -21.51
CA PHE A 22 7.85 -0.99 -20.30
C PHE A 22 6.85 -2.13 -20.58
N GLY A 23 6.58 -2.46 -21.84
CA GLY A 23 5.70 -3.56 -22.24
C GLY A 23 4.20 -3.26 -22.15
N PHE A 24 3.80 -1.97 -22.07
CA PHE A 24 2.39 -1.61 -22.06
C PHE A 24 1.84 -1.41 -23.47
N LYS A 25 0.55 -1.68 -23.64
CA LYS A 25 -0.16 -1.50 -24.91
C LYS A 25 -0.55 -0.05 -25.25
N ASN A 26 -0.58 0.83 -24.24
CA ASN A 26 -0.87 2.26 -24.39
C ASN A 26 -0.55 3.02 -23.09
N MET A 27 -0.44 4.35 -23.19
CA MET A 27 -0.20 5.25 -22.05
C MET A 27 -1.21 5.03 -20.91
N SER A 28 -2.48 4.82 -21.24
CA SER A 28 -3.52 4.59 -20.22
C SER A 28 -3.34 3.28 -19.47
N ALA A 29 -2.72 2.25 -20.07
CA ALA A 29 -2.42 1.00 -19.39
C ALA A 29 -1.27 1.17 -18.39
N LEU A 30 -0.21 1.89 -18.79
CA LEU A 30 0.89 2.27 -17.90
C LEU A 30 0.38 3.11 -16.72
N LEU A 31 -0.41 4.16 -17.00
CA LEU A 31 -0.95 5.04 -15.97
C LEU A 31 -1.84 4.29 -14.96
N ARG A 32 -2.66 3.34 -15.43
CA ARG A 32 -3.47 2.50 -14.53
C ARG A 32 -2.60 1.63 -13.63
N ALA A 33 -1.58 0.98 -14.18
CA ALA A 33 -0.66 0.17 -13.38
C ALA A 33 0.10 1.01 -12.34
N ALA A 34 0.54 2.21 -12.71
CA ALA A 34 1.18 3.14 -11.79
C ALA A 34 0.24 3.57 -10.65
N LEU A 35 -1.03 3.86 -10.96
CA LEU A 35 -2.04 4.20 -9.95
C LEU A 35 -2.35 3.02 -9.04
N ASP A 36 -2.45 1.80 -9.56
CA ASP A 36 -2.68 0.59 -8.76
C ASP A 36 -1.53 0.34 -7.77
N LEU A 37 -0.28 0.58 -8.18
CA LEU A 37 0.89 0.50 -7.32
C LEU A 37 0.84 1.56 -6.21
N LEU A 38 0.58 2.82 -6.56
CA LEU A 38 0.47 3.92 -5.59
C LEU A 38 -0.67 3.67 -4.58
N MET A 39 -1.82 3.17 -5.05
CA MET A 39 -2.95 2.83 -4.17
C MET A 39 -2.59 1.71 -3.18
N LYS A 40 -1.82 0.70 -3.60
CA LYS A 40 -1.35 -0.37 -2.70
C LYS A 40 -0.38 0.18 -1.67
N GLU A 41 0.55 1.04 -2.09
CA GLU A 41 1.53 1.64 -1.19
C GLU A 41 0.87 2.54 -0.13
N ILE A 42 -0.07 3.40 -0.53
CA ILE A 42 -0.84 4.24 0.40
C ILE A 42 -1.56 3.37 1.44
N LYS A 43 -2.25 2.31 1.01
CA LYS A 43 -2.96 1.39 1.91
C LYS A 43 -2.00 0.67 2.86
N LEU A 44 -0.86 0.20 2.36
CA LEU A 44 0.14 -0.47 3.18
C LEU A 44 0.71 0.48 4.24
N ASN A 45 1.01 1.72 3.88
CA ASN A 45 1.52 2.72 4.82
C ASN A 45 0.49 3.08 5.88
N GLN A 46 -0.80 3.13 5.52
CA GLN A 46 -1.88 3.30 6.51
C GLN A 46 -1.95 2.11 7.48
N LEU A 47 -1.86 0.88 6.97
CA LEU A 47 -1.86 -0.34 7.80
C LEU A 47 -0.67 -0.37 8.76
N LYS A 48 0.54 -0.02 8.28
CA LYS A 48 1.74 0.08 9.12
C LYS A 48 1.56 1.10 10.22
N LYS A 49 1.10 2.31 9.89
CA LYS A 49 0.83 3.36 10.87
C LYS A 49 -0.20 2.93 11.92
N SER A 50 -1.25 2.22 11.51
CA SER A 50 -2.20 1.67 12.49
C SER A 50 -1.56 0.60 13.38
N ALA A 51 -0.75 -0.30 12.81
CA ALA A 51 -0.08 -1.34 13.57
C ALA A 51 0.93 -0.76 14.58
N GLU A 52 1.67 0.29 14.20
CA GLU A 52 2.56 1.02 15.10
C GLU A 52 1.79 1.62 16.28
N LEU A 53 0.65 2.29 16.02
CA LEU A 53 -0.20 2.84 17.07
C LEU A 53 -0.76 1.76 18.00
N TYR A 54 -1.22 0.63 17.45
CA TYR A 54 -1.68 -0.50 18.26
C TYR A 54 -0.54 -1.11 19.08
N SER A 55 0.67 -1.19 18.53
CA SER A 55 1.85 -1.67 19.24
C SER A 55 2.21 -0.78 20.41
N GLU A 56 2.09 0.54 20.26
CA GLU A 56 2.30 1.51 21.34
C GLU A 56 1.30 1.28 22.47
N ILE A 57 0.00 1.21 22.16
CA ILE A 57 -1.05 0.93 23.15
C ILE A 57 -0.84 -0.42 23.84
N TYR A 58 -0.58 -1.47 23.06
CA TYR A 58 -0.32 -2.83 23.57
C TYR A 58 0.91 -2.86 24.47
N SER A 59 1.94 -2.04 24.20
CA SER A 59 3.16 -1.96 25.00
C SER A 59 2.93 -1.39 26.40
N GLU A 60 1.84 -0.67 26.63
CA GLU A 60 1.49 -0.10 27.94
C GLU A 60 0.49 -0.98 28.72
N ASP A 61 -0.26 -1.85 28.02
CA ASP A 61 -1.29 -2.69 28.60
C ASP A 61 -0.76 -4.07 29.05
N ASN A 62 -0.35 -4.17 30.31
CA ASN A 62 0.20 -5.42 30.86
C ASN A 62 -0.84 -6.54 31.01
N GLU A 63 -2.09 -6.23 31.31
CA GLU A 63 -3.15 -7.23 31.44
C GLU A 63 -3.44 -7.89 30.07
N LEU A 64 -3.53 -7.07 29.01
CA LEU A 64 -3.70 -7.55 27.65
C LEU A 64 -2.51 -8.39 27.17
N LYS A 65 -1.27 -8.02 27.53
CA LYS A 65 -0.08 -8.84 27.26
C LYS A 65 -0.14 -10.21 27.94
N GLU A 66 -0.52 -10.25 29.22
CA GLU A 66 -0.66 -11.50 29.97
C GLU A 66 -1.72 -12.41 29.35
N LEU A 67 -2.89 -11.85 28.99
CA LEU A 67 -3.94 -12.55 28.26
C LEU A 67 -3.43 -13.10 26.92
N THR A 68 -2.75 -12.29 26.12
CA THR A 68 -2.22 -12.71 24.81
C THR A 68 -1.18 -13.83 24.96
N ASN A 69 -0.26 -13.71 25.92
CA ASN A 69 0.75 -14.72 26.20
C ASN A 69 0.13 -16.04 26.70
N SER A 70 -0.95 -15.96 27.48
CA SER A 70 -1.66 -17.16 27.95
C SER A 70 -2.29 -17.96 26.81
N ALA A 71 -2.70 -17.30 25.72
CA ALA A 71 -3.32 -17.93 24.56
C ALA A 71 -2.34 -18.71 23.67
N ILE A 72 -1.03 -18.46 23.79
CA ILE A 72 0.03 -19.19 23.04
C ILE A 72 0.16 -20.64 23.52
N LYS A 73 -0.21 -20.93 24.79
CA LYS A 73 -0.13 -22.29 25.33
C LYS A 73 -1.08 -23.23 24.56
N GLY A 74 -0.49 -24.18 23.81
CA GLY A 74 -1.21 -25.26 23.14
C GLY A 74 -1.35 -25.10 21.63
N TRP A 75 -0.78 -24.07 21.02
CA TRP A 75 -0.63 -24.01 19.56
C TRP A 75 0.46 -24.96 19.08
N PRO A 76 0.23 -25.72 17.99
CA PRO A 76 1.26 -26.54 17.37
C PRO A 76 2.38 -25.65 16.77
N GLU A 77 3.61 -26.16 16.79
CA GLU A 77 4.79 -25.51 16.19
C GLU A 77 4.62 -25.24 14.68
#